data_AF-A0A7C1K952-F1
#
_entry.id   AF-A0A7C1K952-F1
#
_cell.length_a   1.000
_cell.length_b   1.000
_cell.length_c   1.000
_cell.angle_alpha   90.00
_cell.angle_beta   90.00
_cell.angle_gamma   90.00
#
_symmetry.space_group_name_H-M   'P 1'
#
loop_
_entity.id
_entity.type
_entity.pdbx_description
1 polymer ?
#
loop_
_entity_poly.entity_id
_entity_poly.type
_entity_poly.pdbx_seq_one_letter_code
_entity_poly.pdbx_strand_id
1 'polypeptide(L)'
;MLISPRTIGGKRGMEPVKVLATFKEKKFRRTFWGYHPQDVDRFLLEVAATLEELAHAKSEAEKQLAAIEKQGELLRQALLRAEAVAQDTIAKAQEEAAAIRREAEAEAQHERQAVENRLQQLEEEIAAYRRTVSERFYSCERELRALLDRFYLLVRRHVEALDREITSEVQSLVCRLETEIAQIPKPTPERITIAAAAAIEGDATQPSTWQEKEEALLVGCVLQNDLHDPAGNVVAPKGTVVTPELVASAVEKGLYGELVAAVQEPTGKVTE
;
A
#
# COMPACT_ATOMS: atom_id res chain seq x y z
N MET A 1 -37.90 -12.65 -63.21
CA MET A 1 -37.38 -13.09 -64.53
C MET A 1 -37.65 -14.57 -64.67
N LEU A 2 -38.62 -14.91 -65.50
CA LEU A 2 -39.08 -16.27 -65.79
C LEU A 2 -38.15 -16.90 -66.84
N ILE A 3 -37.44 -17.96 -66.48
CA ILE A 3 -36.70 -18.79 -67.44
C ILE A 3 -37.46 -20.11 -67.55
N SER A 4 -38.33 -20.21 -68.55
CA SER A 4 -38.95 -21.46 -68.97
C SER A 4 -37.89 -22.36 -69.63
N PRO A 5 -37.75 -23.63 -69.24
CA PRO A 5 -36.91 -24.55 -69.99
C PRO A 5 -37.69 -25.03 -71.22
N ARG A 6 -37.07 -24.81 -72.38
CA ARG A 6 -37.46 -25.30 -73.71
C ARG A 6 -37.86 -26.78 -73.67
N THR A 7 -39.07 -27.06 -74.13
CA THR A 7 -39.54 -28.37 -74.57
C THR A 7 -38.78 -28.80 -75.82
N ILE A 8 -37.66 -29.51 -75.63
CA ILE A 8 -36.92 -30.14 -76.73
C ILE A 8 -37.60 -31.46 -77.09
N GLY A 9 -38.32 -31.44 -78.20
CA GLY A 9 -38.11 -32.38 -79.30
C GLY A 9 -38.35 -33.85 -79.03
N GLY A 10 -39.61 -34.26 -79.20
CA GLY A 10 -39.99 -35.48 -79.94
C GLY A 10 -39.11 -36.71 -79.80
N LYS A 11 -39.27 -37.45 -78.70
CA LYS A 11 -38.87 -38.86 -78.62
C LYS A 11 -39.78 -39.69 -79.55
N ARG A 12 -39.44 -39.79 -80.84
CA ARG A 12 -39.78 -40.97 -81.65
C ARG A 12 -38.80 -42.09 -81.27
N GLY A 13 -38.89 -42.55 -80.03
CA GLY A 13 -38.27 -43.81 -79.64
C GLY A 13 -39.17 -44.92 -80.15
N MET A 14 -38.85 -45.49 -81.31
CA MET A 14 -39.45 -46.76 -81.69
C MET A 14 -38.98 -47.78 -80.63
N GLU A 15 -39.91 -48.35 -79.87
CA GLU A 15 -39.59 -49.33 -78.84
C GLU A 15 -38.72 -50.44 -79.44
N PRO A 16 -37.57 -50.79 -78.84
CA PRO A 16 -36.61 -51.73 -79.42
C PRO A 16 -37.25 -53.11 -79.68
N VAL A 17 -38.24 -53.48 -78.88
CA VAL A 17 -39.02 -54.72 -79.01
C VAL A 17 -39.84 -54.75 -80.31
N LYS A 18 -40.36 -53.61 -80.77
CA LYS A 18 -41.13 -53.53 -82.04
C LYS A 18 -40.23 -53.64 -83.27
N VAL A 19 -38.97 -53.22 -83.16
CA VAL A 19 -37.97 -53.33 -84.24
C VAL A 19 -37.53 -54.78 -84.42
N LEU A 20 -37.31 -55.51 -83.32
CA LEU A 20 -36.96 -56.93 -83.33
C LEU A 20 -38.08 -57.81 -83.91
N ALA A 21 -39.34 -57.54 -83.52
CA ALA A 21 -40.50 -58.25 -84.08
C ALA A 21 -40.66 -58.03 -85.59
N THR A 22 -40.41 -56.81 -86.07
CA THR A 22 -40.50 -56.49 -87.50
C THR A 22 -39.34 -57.03 -88.34
N PHE A 23 -38.20 -57.40 -87.73
CA PHE A 23 -37.11 -58.10 -88.42
C PHE A 23 -37.42 -59.57 -88.72
N LYS A 24 -38.07 -60.28 -87.78
CA LYS A 24 -38.45 -61.70 -87.96
C LYS A 24 -39.54 -61.90 -89.01
N GLU A 25 -40.37 -60.89 -89.28
CA GLU A 25 -41.49 -60.96 -90.24
C GLU A 25 -41.15 -60.39 -91.64
N LYS A 26 -39.95 -59.83 -91.83
CA LYS A 26 -39.61 -59.09 -93.06
C LYS A 26 -39.23 -60.04 -94.21
N LYS A 27 -40.01 -60.03 -95.29
CA LYS A 27 -39.76 -60.85 -96.49
C LYS A 27 -39.07 -60.02 -97.59
N PHE A 28 -37.95 -60.53 -98.10
CA PHE A 28 -37.19 -59.90 -99.19
C PHE A 28 -37.66 -60.42 -100.57
N ARG A 29 -37.65 -59.55 -101.59
CA ARG A 29 -37.98 -59.93 -102.99
C ARG A 29 -36.80 -60.68 -103.62
N ARG A 30 -37.07 -61.81 -104.29
CA ARG A 30 -36.05 -62.58 -105.02
C ARG A 30 -35.77 -61.95 -106.39
N THR A 31 -34.48 -61.76 -106.71
CA THR A 31 -34.01 -61.16 -107.97
C THR A 31 -32.93 -62.08 -108.58
N PHE A 32 -32.80 -62.10 -109.91
CA PHE A 32 -31.95 -63.06 -110.65
C PHE A 32 -30.43 -62.95 -110.32
N TRP A 33 -30.00 -61.81 -109.77
CA TRP A 33 -28.71 -61.63 -109.09
C TRP A 33 -28.98 -61.01 -107.72
N GLY A 34 -28.58 -61.70 -106.65
CA GLY A 34 -28.78 -61.25 -105.28
C GLY A 34 -28.13 -62.19 -104.27
N TYR A 35 -28.11 -61.77 -103.01
CA TYR A 35 -27.57 -62.58 -101.92
C TYR A 35 -28.36 -63.87 -101.73
N HIS A 36 -27.67 -64.94 -101.33
CA HIS A 36 -28.31 -66.23 -101.11
C HIS A 36 -29.27 -66.13 -99.92
N PRO A 37 -30.55 -66.56 -100.06
CA PRO A 37 -31.57 -66.35 -99.04
C PRO A 37 -31.20 -66.90 -97.66
N GLN A 38 -30.53 -68.05 -97.61
CA GLN A 38 -30.12 -68.69 -96.35
C GLN A 38 -29.04 -67.89 -95.60
N ASP A 39 -28.14 -67.22 -96.30
CA ASP A 39 -27.08 -66.41 -95.68
C ASP A 39 -27.65 -65.11 -95.11
N VAL A 40 -28.64 -64.53 -95.80
CA VAL A 40 -29.38 -63.35 -95.34
C VAL A 40 -30.21 -63.69 -94.10
N ASP A 41 -30.93 -64.82 -94.11
CA ASP A 41 -31.73 -65.25 -92.96
C ASP A 41 -30.84 -65.55 -91.74
N ARG A 42 -29.68 -66.18 -91.95
CA ARG A 42 -28.68 -66.43 -90.89
C ARG A 42 -28.13 -65.12 -90.31
N PHE A 43 -27.77 -64.15 -91.17
CA PHE A 43 -27.31 -62.84 -90.73
C PHE A 43 -28.39 -62.07 -89.97
N LEU A 44 -29.65 -62.14 -90.40
CA LEU A 44 -30.77 -61.49 -89.71
C LEU A 44 -31.03 -62.09 -88.33
N LEU A 45 -30.84 -63.40 -88.15
CA LEU A 45 -30.89 -64.04 -86.84
C LEU A 45 -29.76 -63.57 -85.92
N GLU A 46 -28.55 -63.40 -86.44
CA GLU A 46 -27.39 -62.90 -85.70
C GLU A 46 -27.55 -61.41 -85.33
N VAL A 47 -28.09 -60.59 -86.24
CA VAL A 47 -28.46 -59.19 -85.96
C VAL A 47 -29.60 -59.10 -84.94
N ALA A 48 -30.59 -59.99 -85.01
CA ALA A 48 -31.66 -60.04 -84.02
C ALA A 48 -31.16 -60.43 -82.62
N ALA A 49 -30.27 -61.42 -82.54
CA ALA A 49 -29.65 -61.85 -81.27
C ALA A 49 -28.81 -60.73 -80.65
N THR A 50 -27.95 -60.08 -81.43
CA THR A 50 -27.14 -58.95 -80.94
C THR A 50 -28.00 -57.76 -80.53
N LEU A 51 -29.09 -57.46 -81.23
CA LEU A 51 -30.04 -56.42 -80.84
C LEU A 51 -30.84 -56.79 -79.57
N GLU A 52 -31.19 -58.06 -79.37
CA GLU A 52 -31.80 -58.56 -78.12
C GLU A 52 -30.84 -58.39 -76.94
N GLU A 53 -29.56 -58.77 -77.10
CA GLU A 53 -28.50 -58.56 -76.10
C GLU A 53 -28.30 -57.07 -75.79
N LEU A 54 -28.26 -56.21 -76.82
CA LEU A 54 -28.10 -54.76 -76.65
C LEU A 54 -29.31 -54.13 -75.94
N ALA A 55 -30.53 -54.60 -76.23
CA ALA A 55 -31.73 -54.17 -75.54
C ALA A 55 -31.74 -54.60 -74.06
N HIS A 56 -31.26 -55.81 -73.77
CA HIS A 56 -31.11 -56.30 -72.40
C HIS A 56 -30.07 -55.50 -71.62
N ALA A 57 -28.87 -55.32 -72.20
CA ALA A 57 -27.80 -54.54 -71.60
C ALA A 57 -28.22 -53.08 -71.36
N LYS A 58 -28.98 -52.49 -72.29
CA LYS A 58 -29.54 -51.15 -72.12
C LYS A 58 -30.54 -51.08 -70.96
N SER A 59 -31.46 -52.04 -70.87
CA SER A 59 -32.44 -52.11 -69.78
C SER A 59 -31.77 -52.27 -68.41
N GLU A 60 -30.74 -53.11 -68.32
CA GLU A 60 -29.95 -53.29 -67.10
C GLU A 60 -29.16 -52.02 -66.74
N ALA A 61 -28.53 -51.37 -67.72
CA ALA A 61 -27.84 -50.10 -67.51
C ALA A 61 -28.80 -49.00 -67.03
N GLU A 62 -30.00 -48.87 -67.62
CA GLU A 62 -31.02 -47.92 -67.19
C GLU A 62 -31.50 -48.19 -65.75
N LYS A 63 -31.68 -49.46 -65.37
CA LYS A 63 -32.04 -49.84 -63.99
C LYS A 63 -30.93 -49.48 -62.99
N GLN A 64 -29.67 -49.74 -63.34
CA GLN A 64 -28.52 -49.38 -62.50
C GLN A 64 -28.39 -47.86 -62.36
N LEU A 65 -28.57 -47.11 -63.46
CA LEU A 65 -28.55 -45.65 -63.46
C LEU A 65 -29.64 -45.09 -62.53
N ALA A 66 -30.88 -45.59 -62.66
CA ALA A 66 -31.98 -45.18 -61.79
C ALA A 66 -31.73 -45.54 -60.31
N ALA A 67 -31.07 -46.66 -60.03
CA ALA A 67 -30.70 -47.04 -58.66
C ALA A 67 -29.64 -46.09 -58.08
N ILE A 68 -28.61 -45.75 -58.87
CA ILE A 68 -27.55 -44.81 -58.49
C ILE A 68 -28.12 -43.41 -58.29
N GLU A 69 -29.01 -42.94 -59.15
CA GLU A 69 -29.68 -41.65 -59.02
C GLU A 69 -30.47 -41.56 -57.71
N LYS A 70 -31.27 -42.58 -57.40
CA LYS A 70 -32.02 -42.66 -56.13
C LYS A 70 -31.09 -42.65 -54.91
N GLN A 71 -29.99 -43.40 -54.96
CA GLN A 71 -28.99 -43.39 -53.89
C GLN A 71 -28.35 -42.00 -53.73
N GLY A 72 -28.05 -41.33 -54.84
CA GLY A 72 -27.52 -39.97 -54.85
C GLY A 72 -28.48 -38.93 -54.26
N GLU A 73 -29.78 -39.05 -54.54
CA GLU A 73 -30.81 -38.20 -53.95
C GLU A 73 -30.94 -38.42 -52.44
N LEU A 74 -30.97 -39.67 -51.99
CA LEU A 74 -31.01 -40.00 -50.56
C LEU A 74 -29.77 -39.48 -49.83
N LEU A 75 -28.59 -39.61 -50.43
CA LEU A 75 -27.34 -39.10 -49.87
C LEU A 75 -27.39 -37.57 -49.77
N ARG A 76 -27.83 -36.87 -50.82
CA ARG A 76 -28.00 -35.40 -50.76
C ARG A 76 -28.97 -34.98 -49.66
N GLN A 77 -30.11 -35.64 -49.54
CA GLN A 77 -31.07 -35.33 -48.48
C GLN A 77 -30.50 -35.60 -47.09
N ALA A 78 -29.75 -36.69 -46.92
CA ALA A 78 -29.08 -37.00 -45.66
C ALA A 78 -28.02 -35.95 -45.31
N LEU A 79 -27.21 -35.51 -46.28
CA LEU A 79 -26.19 -34.48 -46.09
C LEU A 79 -26.83 -33.13 -45.73
N LEU A 80 -27.88 -32.71 -46.44
CA LEU A 80 -28.59 -31.46 -46.13
C LEU A 80 -29.20 -31.49 -44.73
N ARG A 81 -29.78 -32.64 -44.32
CA ARG A 81 -30.29 -32.80 -42.95
C ARG A 81 -29.17 -32.79 -41.91
N ALA A 82 -28.05 -33.46 -42.18
CA ALA A 82 -26.90 -33.45 -41.28
C ALA A 82 -26.32 -32.04 -41.11
N GLU A 83 -26.24 -31.27 -42.20
CA GLU A 83 -25.80 -29.88 -42.17
C GLU A 83 -26.78 -29.00 -41.37
N ALA A 84 -28.09 -29.12 -41.61
CA ALA A 84 -29.09 -28.38 -40.86
C ALA A 84 -29.04 -28.70 -39.37
N VAL A 85 -28.92 -29.98 -39.00
CA VAL A 85 -28.78 -30.41 -37.61
C VAL A 85 -27.48 -29.87 -37.00
N ALA A 86 -26.37 -29.87 -37.75
CA ALA A 86 -25.11 -29.31 -37.27
C ALA A 86 -25.19 -27.79 -37.05
N GLN A 87 -25.88 -27.06 -37.92
CA GLN A 87 -26.09 -25.62 -37.75
C GLN A 87 -26.98 -25.33 -36.54
N ASP A 88 -28.07 -26.09 -36.37
CA ASP A 88 -28.97 -25.96 -35.23
C ASP A 88 -28.27 -26.28 -33.90
N THR A 89 -27.40 -27.30 -33.86
CA THR A 89 -26.65 -27.65 -32.65
C THR A 89 -25.63 -26.57 -32.31
N ILE A 90 -24.95 -26.00 -33.30
CA ILE A 90 -24.04 -24.87 -33.10
C ILE A 90 -24.80 -23.65 -32.57
N ALA A 91 -25.95 -23.31 -33.16
CA ALA A 91 -26.75 -22.18 -32.71
C ALA A 91 -27.21 -22.34 -31.26
N LYS A 92 -27.73 -23.51 -30.89
CA LYS A 92 -28.14 -23.81 -29.51
C LYS A 92 -26.96 -23.77 -28.53
N ALA A 93 -25.83 -24.36 -28.88
CA ALA A 93 -24.63 -24.31 -28.04
C ALA A 93 -24.14 -22.87 -27.82
N GLN A 94 -24.26 -22.01 -28.84
CA GLN A 94 -23.91 -20.59 -28.72
C GLN A 94 -24.89 -19.83 -27.82
N GLU A 95 -26.19 -20.10 -27.93
CA GLU A 95 -27.22 -19.50 -27.08
C GLU A 95 -27.04 -19.93 -25.61
N GLU A 96 -26.83 -21.21 -25.36
CA GLU A 96 -26.56 -21.75 -24.02
C GLU A 96 -25.26 -21.17 -23.45
N ALA A 97 -24.17 -21.12 -24.23
CA ALA A 97 -22.92 -20.50 -23.79
C ALA A 97 -23.06 -18.99 -23.53
N ALA A 98 -23.94 -18.30 -24.26
CA ALA A 98 -24.25 -16.90 -23.98
C ALA A 98 -25.09 -16.75 -22.71
N ALA A 99 -26.05 -17.63 -22.46
CA ALA A 99 -26.84 -17.64 -21.24
C ALA A 99 -25.97 -17.87 -20.00
N ILE A 100 -25.11 -18.90 -20.03
CA ILE A 100 -24.16 -19.22 -18.96
C ILE A 100 -23.24 -18.03 -18.67
N ARG A 101 -22.74 -17.35 -19.72
CA ARG A 101 -21.90 -16.16 -19.53
C ARG A 101 -22.66 -15.01 -18.86
N ARG A 102 -23.89 -14.73 -19.30
CA ARG A 102 -24.71 -13.67 -18.69
C ARG A 102 -25.03 -13.97 -17.23
N GLU A 103 -25.33 -15.23 -16.91
CA GLU A 103 -25.59 -15.67 -15.54
C GLU A 103 -24.34 -15.51 -14.66
N ALA A 104 -23.19 -16.02 -15.12
CA ALA A 104 -21.92 -15.85 -14.41
C ALA A 104 -21.51 -14.38 -14.24
N GLU A 105 -21.76 -13.53 -15.24
CA GLU A 105 -21.52 -12.09 -15.16
C GLU A 105 -22.44 -11.42 -14.14
N ALA A 106 -23.72 -11.80 -14.10
CA ALA A 106 -24.69 -11.26 -13.13
C ALA A 106 -24.34 -11.68 -11.70
N GLU A 107 -23.97 -12.95 -11.49
CA GLU A 107 -23.49 -13.45 -10.19
C GLU A 107 -22.22 -12.72 -9.74
N ALA A 108 -21.24 -12.58 -10.64
CA ALA A 108 -20.00 -11.87 -10.32
C ALA A 108 -20.25 -10.39 -9.99
N GLN A 109 -21.18 -9.73 -10.68
CA GLN A 109 -21.58 -8.35 -10.35
C GLN A 109 -22.26 -8.27 -8.99
N HIS A 110 -23.15 -9.21 -8.68
CA HIS A 110 -23.82 -9.28 -7.39
C HIS A 110 -22.82 -9.51 -6.24
N GLU A 111 -21.88 -10.44 -6.41
CA GLU A 111 -20.82 -10.67 -5.42
C GLU A 111 -19.93 -9.44 -5.22
N ARG A 112 -19.53 -8.77 -6.31
CA ARG A 112 -18.75 -7.52 -6.22
C ARG A 112 -19.48 -6.45 -5.43
N GLN A 113 -20.77 -6.23 -5.73
CA GLN A 113 -21.59 -5.28 -4.98
C GLN A 113 -21.74 -5.66 -3.52
N ALA A 114 -21.90 -6.95 -3.21
CA ALA A 114 -21.97 -7.43 -1.84
C ALA A 114 -20.66 -7.17 -1.07
N VAL A 115 -19.50 -7.39 -1.71
CA VAL A 115 -18.19 -7.09 -1.13
C VAL A 115 -17.99 -5.59 -0.95
N GLU A 116 -18.35 -4.76 -1.94
CA GLU A 116 -18.27 -3.30 -1.85
C GLU A 116 -19.14 -2.75 -0.70
N ASN A 117 -20.38 -3.22 -0.60
CA ASN A 117 -21.28 -2.84 0.50
C ASN A 117 -20.71 -3.27 1.85
N ARG A 118 -20.12 -4.47 1.93
CA ARG A 118 -19.51 -4.94 3.18
C ARG A 118 -18.27 -4.13 3.54
N LEU A 119 -17.47 -3.72 2.56
CA LEU A 119 -16.30 -2.88 2.76
C LEU A 119 -16.71 -1.49 3.29
N GLN A 120 -17.74 -0.88 2.69
CA GLN A 120 -18.28 0.40 3.18
C GLN A 120 -18.78 0.29 4.62
N GLN A 121 -19.52 -0.77 4.97
CA GLN A 121 -19.94 -1.02 6.34
C GLN A 121 -18.75 -1.12 7.30
N LEU A 122 -17.70 -1.86 6.92
CA LEU A 122 -16.50 -1.99 7.75
C LEU A 122 -15.76 -0.66 7.89
N GLU A 123 -15.69 0.17 6.85
CA GLU A 123 -15.11 1.51 6.93
C GLU A 123 -15.89 2.42 7.87
N GLU A 124 -17.22 2.38 7.82
CA GLU A 124 -18.09 3.10 8.74
C GLU A 124 -17.91 2.63 10.19
N GLU A 125 -17.84 1.31 10.42
CA GLU A 125 -17.58 0.71 11.73
C GLU A 125 -16.20 1.14 12.28
N ILE A 126 -15.15 1.11 11.45
CA ILE A 126 -13.81 1.57 11.83
C ILE A 126 -13.82 3.06 12.16
N ALA A 127 -14.51 3.88 11.36
CA ALA A 127 -14.62 5.31 11.60
C ALA A 127 -15.35 5.60 12.91
N ALA A 128 -16.46 4.90 13.18
CA ALA A 128 -17.20 5.00 14.43
C ALA A 128 -16.36 4.55 15.64
N TYR A 129 -15.63 3.44 15.49
CA TYR A 129 -14.71 2.97 16.53
C TYR A 129 -13.60 3.99 16.82
N ARG A 130 -12.99 4.57 15.79
CA ARG A 130 -11.98 5.62 15.97
C ARG A 130 -12.54 6.84 16.70
N ARG A 131 -13.75 7.29 16.36
CA ARG A 131 -14.42 8.41 17.04
C ARG A 131 -14.63 8.11 18.52
N THR A 132 -15.19 6.95 18.85
CA THR A 132 -15.44 6.57 20.25
C THR A 132 -14.14 6.44 21.04
N VAL A 133 -13.09 5.87 20.45
CA VAL A 133 -11.76 5.79 21.05
C VAL A 133 -11.19 7.19 21.31
N SER A 134 -11.22 8.08 20.32
CA SER A 134 -10.77 9.46 20.47
C SER A 134 -11.54 10.20 21.56
N GLU A 135 -12.87 10.10 21.58
CA GLU A 135 -13.71 10.70 22.62
C GLU A 135 -13.31 10.25 24.03
N ARG A 136 -13.05 8.95 24.21
CA ARG A 136 -12.60 8.38 25.50
C ARG A 136 -11.21 8.87 25.89
N PHE A 137 -10.28 8.95 24.94
CA PHE A 137 -8.95 9.50 25.21
C PHE A 137 -9.03 10.96 25.63
N TYR A 138 -9.80 11.79 24.91
CA TYR A 138 -9.97 13.21 25.27
C TYR A 138 -10.66 13.38 26.62
N SER A 139 -11.64 12.54 26.97
CA SER A 139 -12.25 12.59 28.30
C SER A 139 -11.24 12.26 29.40
N CYS A 140 -10.43 11.21 29.21
CA CYS A 140 -9.38 10.84 30.16
C CYS A 140 -8.32 11.92 30.32
N GLU A 141 -7.85 12.52 29.22
CA GLU A 141 -6.89 13.64 29.27
C GLU A 141 -7.45 14.83 30.04
N ARG A 142 -8.71 15.18 29.80
CA ARG A 142 -9.38 16.27 30.52
C ARG A 142 -9.53 15.97 32.01
N GLU A 143 -9.89 14.74 32.37
CA GLU A 143 -9.97 14.29 33.76
C GLU A 143 -8.60 14.34 34.44
N LEU A 144 -7.55 13.83 33.79
CA LEU A 144 -6.18 13.90 34.29
C LEU A 144 -5.69 15.33 34.47
N ARG A 145 -5.98 16.21 33.49
CA ARG A 145 -5.66 17.65 33.59
C ARG A 145 -6.34 18.29 34.80
N ALA A 146 -7.63 18.02 34.99
CA ALA A 146 -8.38 18.53 36.14
C ALA A 146 -7.84 18.01 37.49
N LEU A 147 -7.43 16.73 37.54
CA LEU A 147 -6.79 16.16 38.72
C LEU A 147 -5.43 16.80 39.02
N LEU A 148 -4.61 17.03 37.99
CA LEU A 148 -3.34 17.74 38.12
C LEU A 148 -3.55 19.16 38.61
N ASP A 149 -4.46 19.92 38.01
CA ASP A 149 -4.76 21.30 38.41
C ASP A 149 -5.21 21.35 39.88
N ARG A 150 -6.04 20.40 40.31
CA ARG A 150 -6.44 20.27 41.73
C ARG A 150 -5.26 19.95 42.63
N PHE A 151 -4.37 19.05 42.22
CA PHE A 151 -3.17 18.69 42.97
C PHE A 151 -2.24 19.90 43.11
N TYR A 152 -2.00 20.65 42.04
CA TYR A 152 -1.22 21.89 42.08
C TYR A 152 -1.81 22.93 43.03
N LEU A 153 -3.13 23.13 43.03
CA LEU A 153 -3.79 24.03 43.96
C LEU A 153 -3.64 23.59 45.43
N LEU A 154 -3.72 22.28 45.70
CA LEU A 154 -3.51 21.73 47.04
C LEU A 154 -2.07 21.94 47.50
N VAL A 155 -1.09 21.58 46.67
CA VAL A 155 0.34 21.77 46.99
C VAL A 155 0.63 23.24 47.25
N ARG A 156 0.17 24.14 46.37
CA ARG A 156 0.33 25.58 46.55
C ARG A 156 -0.25 26.08 47.88
N ARG A 157 -1.48 25.65 48.23
CA ARG A 157 -2.10 26.01 49.50
C ARG A 157 -1.30 25.49 50.70
N HIS A 158 -0.75 24.28 50.62
CA HIS A 158 0.09 23.73 51.67
C HIS A 158 1.40 24.51 51.83
N VAL A 159 2.08 24.83 50.73
CA VAL A 159 3.30 25.68 50.75
C VAL A 159 2.99 27.04 51.37
N GLU A 160 1.93 27.72 50.92
CA GLU A 160 1.53 29.01 51.49
C GLU A 160 1.15 28.93 52.98
N ALA A 161 0.65 27.78 53.46
CA ALA A 161 0.38 27.57 54.88
C ALA A 161 1.68 27.38 55.68
N LEU A 162 2.60 26.53 55.19
CA LEU A 162 3.91 26.35 55.82
C LEU A 162 4.70 27.66 55.87
N ASP A 163 4.69 28.45 54.79
CA ASP A 163 5.37 29.76 54.76
C ASP A 163 4.84 30.69 55.85
N ARG A 164 3.51 30.72 56.08
CA ARG A 164 2.90 31.52 57.16
C ARG A 164 3.28 31.01 58.55
N GLU A 165 3.31 29.70 58.74
CA GLU A 165 3.72 29.10 60.02
C GLU A 165 5.18 29.43 60.32
N ILE A 166 6.10 29.16 59.38
CA ILE A 166 7.53 29.44 59.52
C ILE A 166 7.79 30.94 59.74
N THR A 167 7.16 31.81 58.96
CA THR A 167 7.33 33.26 59.16
C THR A 167 6.82 33.72 60.52
N SER A 168 5.72 33.17 61.01
CA SER A 168 5.22 33.49 62.35
C SER A 168 6.15 32.99 63.47
N GLU A 169 6.73 31.80 63.30
CA GLU A 169 7.71 31.24 64.24
C GLU A 169 8.99 32.08 64.25
N VAL A 170 9.56 32.40 63.08
CA VAL A 170 10.74 33.26 62.95
C VAL A 170 10.48 34.63 63.55
N GLN A 171 9.33 35.26 63.26
CA GLN A 171 8.96 36.53 63.89
C GLN A 171 8.89 36.43 65.41
N SER A 172 8.32 35.35 65.95
CA SER A 172 8.25 35.14 67.40
C SER A 172 9.64 34.97 68.03
N LEU A 173 10.57 34.28 67.34
CA LEU A 173 11.95 34.12 67.77
C LEU A 173 12.72 35.42 67.68
N VAL A 174 12.54 36.20 66.61
CA VAL A 174 13.14 37.53 66.46
C VAL A 174 12.66 38.45 67.57
N CYS A 175 11.35 38.56 67.81
CA CYS A 175 10.80 39.36 68.92
C CYS A 175 11.41 38.93 70.27
N ARG A 176 11.55 37.62 70.51
CA ARG A 176 12.20 37.11 71.73
C ARG A 176 13.67 37.54 71.81
N LEU A 177 14.44 37.32 70.75
CA LEU A 177 15.85 37.73 70.69
C LEU A 177 16.02 39.24 70.82
N GLU A 178 15.14 40.05 70.23
CA GLU A 178 15.13 41.50 70.40
C GLU A 178 14.89 41.89 71.86
N THR A 179 13.96 41.21 72.56
CA THR A 179 13.75 41.44 74.00
C THR A 179 14.92 40.97 74.85
N GLU A 180 15.60 39.88 74.48
CA GLU A 180 16.79 39.38 75.16
C GLU A 180 17.99 40.32 74.94
N ILE A 181 18.20 40.78 73.70
CA ILE A 181 19.23 41.77 73.35
C ILE A 181 18.96 43.10 74.07
N ALA A 182 17.71 43.53 74.19
CA ALA A 182 17.35 44.73 74.94
C ALA A 182 17.64 44.60 76.44
N GLN A 183 17.67 43.38 76.99
CA GLN A 183 18.03 43.10 78.37
C GLN A 183 19.54 42.97 78.59
N ILE A 184 20.34 42.82 77.53
CA ILE A 184 21.80 42.87 77.65
C ILE A 184 22.16 44.30 78.07
N PRO A 185 22.85 44.50 79.23
CA PRO A 185 23.29 45.82 79.62
C PRO A 185 24.24 46.34 78.54
N LYS A 186 23.87 47.47 77.91
CA LYS A 186 24.75 48.16 76.97
C LYS A 186 26.11 48.34 77.64
N PRO A 187 27.23 47.91 77.03
CA PRO A 187 28.53 48.16 77.60
C PRO A 187 28.66 49.68 77.79
N THR A 188 28.74 50.11 79.03
CA THR A 188 29.11 51.48 79.36
C THR A 188 30.42 51.73 78.63
N PRO A 189 30.52 52.73 77.73
CA PRO A 189 31.81 53.03 77.15
C PRO A 189 32.67 53.54 78.30
N GLU A 190 33.55 52.70 78.84
CA GLU A 190 34.73 53.18 79.54
C GLU A 190 35.46 54.04 78.51
N ARG A 191 35.33 55.36 78.66
CA ARG A 191 36.16 56.31 77.95
C ARG A 191 37.59 55.95 78.30
N ILE A 192 38.28 55.27 77.40
CA ILE A 192 39.73 55.22 77.39
C ILE A 192 40.16 56.68 77.23
N THR A 193 40.55 57.30 78.34
CA THR A 193 41.28 58.55 78.32
C THR A 193 42.58 58.27 77.60
N ILE A 194 42.78 58.97 76.49
CA ILE A 194 44.03 58.97 75.73
C ILE A 194 45.08 59.66 76.61
N ALA A 195 45.66 58.90 77.55
CA ALA A 195 46.81 59.28 78.36
C ALA A 195 47.78 58.10 78.56
N ALA A 196 47.60 57.01 77.79
CA ALA A 196 48.51 55.87 77.71
C ALA A 196 48.80 55.50 76.25
N ALA A 197 49.00 56.51 75.40
CA ALA A 197 49.40 56.37 74.00
C ALA A 197 50.93 56.20 73.84
N ALA A 198 51.60 55.49 74.74
CA ALA A 198 53.08 55.40 74.72
C ALA A 198 53.67 54.02 75.04
N ALA A 199 52.88 52.94 75.02
CA ALA A 199 53.42 51.60 75.19
C ALA A 199 52.49 50.55 74.55
N ILE A 200 52.44 50.54 73.22
CA ILE A 200 52.43 49.38 72.31
C ILE A 200 52.73 50.00 70.92
N GLU A 201 53.97 50.45 70.74
CA GLU A 201 54.60 50.33 69.43
C GLU A 201 55.18 48.92 69.40
N GLY A 202 54.63 48.08 68.54
CA GLY A 202 54.99 46.68 68.44
C GLY A 202 53.80 45.86 68.01
N ASP A 203 53.41 45.98 66.75
CA ASP A 203 53.71 44.95 65.74
C ASP A 203 52.90 45.26 64.48
N ALA A 204 53.47 46.10 63.61
CA ALA A 204 53.00 46.29 62.24
C ALA A 204 53.46 45.13 61.34
N THR A 205 53.36 43.91 61.87
CA THR A 205 53.71 42.67 61.19
C THR A 205 52.71 41.59 61.62
N GLN A 206 51.42 41.82 61.39
CA GLN A 206 50.54 40.68 61.20
C GLN A 206 50.76 40.15 59.78
N PRO A 207 51.38 38.98 59.60
CA PRO A 207 51.45 38.34 58.31
C PRO A 207 50.03 37.99 57.87
N SER A 208 49.86 38.07 56.55
CA SER A 208 48.81 37.64 55.65
C SER A 208 48.16 36.27 55.94
N THR A 209 47.68 36.04 57.17
CA THR A 209 46.99 34.80 57.57
C THR A 209 45.61 34.63 56.90
N TRP A 210 45.04 35.73 56.38
CA TRP A 210 43.82 35.70 55.56
C TRP A 210 44.12 35.38 54.09
N GLN A 211 45.17 35.96 53.50
CA GLN A 211 45.54 35.68 52.10
C GLN A 211 46.02 34.23 51.95
N GLU A 212 46.80 33.70 52.90
CA GLU A 212 47.23 32.29 52.88
C GLU A 212 46.03 31.30 52.98
N LYS A 213 44.95 31.67 53.68
CA LYS A 213 43.73 30.86 53.78
C LYS A 213 42.86 30.95 52.52
N GLU A 214 42.78 32.12 51.89
CA GLU A 214 42.04 32.32 50.62
C GLU A 214 42.77 31.64 49.44
N GLU A 215 44.10 31.73 49.40
CA GLU A 215 44.93 31.03 48.41
C GLU A 215 44.82 29.50 48.56
N ALA A 216 44.79 28.98 49.79
CA ALA A 216 44.60 27.55 50.06
C ALA A 216 43.22 27.01 49.65
N LEU A 217 42.18 27.87 49.60
CA LEU A 217 40.84 27.48 49.15
C LEU A 217 40.74 27.39 47.62
N LEU A 218 41.58 28.12 46.90
CA LEU A 218 41.60 28.12 45.44
C LEU A 218 42.45 26.98 44.87
N VAL A 219 43.49 26.54 45.61
CA VAL A 219 44.36 25.44 45.19
C VAL A 219 43.58 24.13 45.11
N GLY A 220 43.53 23.54 43.91
CA GLY A 220 42.77 22.32 43.62
C GLY A 220 41.40 22.55 42.97
N CYS A 221 40.95 23.81 42.85
CA CYS A 221 39.77 24.14 42.06
C CYS A 221 40.06 24.10 40.55
N VAL A 222 39.05 23.77 39.75
CA VAL A 222 39.14 23.75 38.28
C VAL A 222 38.58 25.06 37.73
N LEU A 223 39.36 25.74 36.89
CA LEU A 223 38.92 26.96 36.21
C LEU A 223 37.70 26.68 35.33
N GLN A 224 36.60 27.40 35.56
CA GLN A 224 35.37 27.30 34.78
C GLN A 224 35.40 28.19 33.53
N ASN A 225 36.28 29.19 33.49
CA ASN A 225 36.51 30.09 32.35
C ASN A 225 38.01 30.28 32.10
N ASP A 226 38.37 30.73 30.88
CA ASP A 226 39.75 31.06 30.54
C ASP A 226 40.22 32.26 31.36
N LEU A 227 41.42 32.16 31.95
CA LEU A 227 42.07 33.27 32.63
C LEU A 227 42.83 34.11 31.60
N HIS A 228 42.53 35.41 31.52
CA HIS A 228 43.16 36.32 30.58
C HIS A 228 44.11 37.29 31.32
N ASP A 229 45.17 37.72 30.65
CA ASP A 229 46.03 38.85 31.07
C ASP A 229 45.35 40.17 30.66
N PRO A 230 45.69 41.36 31.21
CA PRO A 230 45.07 42.62 30.80
C PRO A 230 45.45 43.00 29.35
N ALA A 231 46.38 42.29 28.72
CA ALA A 231 46.70 42.34 27.30
C ALA A 231 45.84 41.40 26.42
N GLY A 232 44.89 40.65 26.99
CA GLY A 232 43.97 39.75 26.28
C GLY A 232 44.49 38.34 25.98
N ASN A 233 45.71 38.01 26.43
CA ASN A 233 46.31 36.69 26.22
C ASN A 233 45.81 35.67 27.26
N VAL A 234 45.54 34.42 26.84
CA VAL A 234 45.11 33.36 27.75
C VAL A 234 46.31 32.90 28.60
N VAL A 235 46.24 33.17 29.91
CA VAL A 235 47.25 32.78 30.91
C VAL A 235 47.02 31.34 31.36
N ALA A 236 45.77 30.91 31.49
CA ALA A 236 45.41 29.51 31.75
C ALA A 236 44.05 29.19 31.11
N PRO A 237 43.93 28.09 30.34
CA PRO A 237 42.67 27.71 29.72
C PRO A 237 41.70 27.08 30.73
N LYS A 238 40.41 27.15 30.40
CA LYS A 238 39.30 26.49 31.10
C LYS A 238 39.58 25.00 31.29
N GLY A 239 39.31 24.49 32.48
CA GLY A 239 39.57 23.11 32.86
C GLY A 239 40.95 22.87 33.51
N THR A 240 41.81 23.89 33.60
CA THR A 240 43.09 23.76 34.31
C THR A 240 42.87 23.80 35.82
N VAL A 241 43.56 22.91 36.54
CA VAL A 241 43.55 22.89 38.02
C VAL A 241 44.44 24.01 38.53
N VAL A 242 43.92 24.81 39.45
CA VAL A 242 44.65 25.90 40.09
C VAL A 242 45.74 25.30 40.99
N THR A 243 47.01 25.48 40.59
CA THR A 243 48.19 25.11 41.37
C THR A 243 48.71 26.32 42.15
N PRO A 244 49.47 26.12 43.25
CA PRO A 244 50.05 27.24 44.01
C PRO A 244 50.99 28.11 43.15
N GLU A 245 51.65 27.53 42.13
CA GLU A 245 52.47 28.27 41.16
C GLU A 245 51.62 29.19 40.26
N LEU A 246 50.40 28.78 39.90
CA LEU A 246 49.47 29.58 39.11
C LEU A 246 48.90 30.74 39.93
N VAL A 247 48.62 30.52 41.21
CA VAL A 247 48.17 31.57 42.15
C VAL A 247 49.28 32.61 42.34
N ALA A 248 50.52 32.19 42.58
CA ALA A 248 51.66 33.09 42.71
C ALA A 248 51.88 33.94 41.43
N SER A 249 51.82 33.30 40.25
CA SER A 249 51.94 33.99 38.96
C SER A 249 50.80 34.98 38.70
N ALA A 250 49.57 34.66 39.14
CA ALA A 250 48.43 35.56 39.03
C ALA A 250 48.55 36.75 40.00
N VAL A 251 49.05 36.55 41.22
CA VAL A 251 49.29 37.62 42.19
C VAL A 251 50.39 38.56 41.70
N GLU A 252 51.50 38.04 41.18
CA GLU A 252 52.59 38.85 40.61
C GLU A 252 52.13 39.71 39.43
N LYS A 253 51.15 39.24 38.66
CA LYS A 253 50.54 39.97 37.54
C LYS A 253 49.33 40.82 37.93
N GLY A 254 48.92 40.81 39.20
CA GLY A 254 47.74 41.55 39.70
C GLY A 254 46.38 40.98 39.26
N LEU A 255 46.34 39.74 38.78
CA LEU A 255 45.16 39.05 38.22
C LEU A 255 44.40 38.18 39.22
N TYR A 256 44.66 38.34 40.52
CA TYR A 256 44.05 37.51 41.57
C TYR A 256 42.52 37.57 41.56
N GLY A 257 41.93 38.76 41.32
CA GLY A 257 40.47 38.93 41.24
C GLY A 257 39.83 38.21 40.05
N GLU A 258 40.52 38.15 38.91
CA GLU A 258 40.04 37.43 37.72
C GLU A 258 40.17 35.92 37.89
N LEU A 259 41.19 35.45 38.61
CA LEU A 259 41.35 34.05 38.97
C LEU A 259 40.22 33.56 39.89
N VAL A 260 39.83 34.36 40.88
CA VAL A 260 38.67 34.04 41.75
C VAL A 260 37.36 34.01 40.94
N ALA A 261 37.15 34.98 40.04
CA ALA A 261 35.98 35.04 39.17
C ALA A 261 35.94 33.93 38.11
N ALA A 262 37.08 33.40 37.68
CA ALA A 262 37.16 32.26 36.78
C ALA A 262 36.89 30.92 37.50
N VAL A 263 37.04 30.88 38.83
CA VAL A 263 36.72 29.73 39.69
C VAL A 263 35.26 29.74 40.17
N GLN A 264 34.68 30.91 40.44
CA GLN A 264 33.29 31.06 40.88
C GLN A 264 32.33 31.26 39.69
N GLU A 265 31.17 30.58 39.67
CA GLU A 265 30.15 30.86 38.65
C GLU A 265 29.68 32.31 38.71
N PRO A 266 29.39 32.97 37.57
CA PRO A 266 28.69 34.24 37.58
C PRO A 266 27.26 34.00 38.09
N THR A 267 27.02 34.28 39.37
CA THR A 267 25.69 34.46 39.93
C THR A 267 25.03 35.65 39.25
N GLY A 268 24.28 35.39 38.17
CA GLY A 268 23.68 36.47 37.40
C GLY A 268 22.94 36.04 36.13
N LYS A 269 21.94 35.17 36.27
CA LYS A 269 20.78 35.18 35.35
C LYS A 269 19.49 35.15 36.16
N VAL A 270 18.96 36.36 36.38
CA VAL A 270 17.54 36.60 36.61
C VAL A 270 16.84 36.32 35.29
N THR A 271 16.03 35.28 35.26
CA THR A 271 14.95 35.09 34.29
C THR A 271 13.74 34.57 35.05
N GLU A 272 12.85 35.49 35.41
CA GLU A 272 11.40 35.31 35.24
C GLU A 272 10.92 36.40 34.29
#